data_AF-A0A7X7VBG3-F1
#
_entry.id   AF-A0A7X7VBG3-F1
#
_cell.length_a   1.000
_cell.length_b   1.000
_cell.length_c   1.000
_cell.angle_alpha   90.00
_cell.angle_beta   90.00
_cell.angle_gamma   90.00
#
_symmetry.space_group_name_H-M   'P 1'
#
loop_
_entity.id
_entity.type
_entity.pdbx_description
1 polymer ?
#
loop_
_entity_poly.entity_id
_entity_poly.type
_entity_poly.pdbx_seq_one_letter_code
_entity_poly.pdbx_strand_id
1 'polypeptide(L)'
;MFKEWPLVAFTVLGQTAVGAFLVFHLPFLVRGRTPYAGWRATWLVLLALALFLSAVAALVSFFHLRHPWRARFVLSNWRASWLSREILFELAFMGLVAASGWLAWAGAPSRTVQLAALAAAGLAGVLFLVSMIKLYTLPTLPAWRGGRASVSFTLTALVLGALVAEAVIRAVAGPGAFSVDLAAVAAVLIAAGIVWAVIEGRRWAPG
;
A
#
# COMPACT_ATOMS: atom_id res chain seq x y z
N MET A 1 19.90 -14.93 -9.44
CA MET A 1 18.53 -14.82 -8.90
C MET A 1 18.41 -13.86 -7.72
N PHE A 2 19.29 -13.88 -6.71
CA PHE A 2 19.14 -13.09 -5.46
C PHE A 2 19.18 -11.55 -5.59
N LYS A 3 19.72 -11.01 -6.69
CA LYS A 3 19.95 -9.57 -6.88
C LYS A 3 18.67 -8.72 -6.98
N GLU A 4 17.58 -9.30 -7.48
CA GLU A 4 16.29 -8.61 -7.71
C GLU A 4 15.35 -8.70 -6.50
N TRP A 5 15.62 -9.61 -5.55
CA TRP A 5 14.75 -9.87 -4.40
C TRP A 5 14.50 -8.66 -3.49
N PRO A 6 15.47 -7.75 -3.26
CA PRO A 6 15.20 -6.55 -2.48
C PRO A 6 14.10 -5.68 -3.11
N LEU A 7 14.05 -5.60 -4.44
CA LEU A 7 13.02 -4.81 -5.14
C LEU A 7 11.65 -5.48 -5.07
N VAL A 8 11.61 -6.81 -5.16
CA VAL A 8 10.36 -7.59 -4.98
C VAL A 8 9.84 -7.42 -3.56
N ALA A 9 10.70 -7.57 -2.55
CA ALA A 9 10.34 -7.39 -1.15
C ALA A 9 9.85 -5.96 -0.87
N PHE A 10 10.57 -4.94 -1.34
CA PHE A 10 10.15 -3.55 -1.28
C PHE A 10 8.74 -3.34 -1.87
N THR A 11 8.49 -3.90 -3.05
CA THR A 11 7.21 -3.77 -3.74
C THR A 11 6.07 -4.43 -2.95
N VAL A 12 6.25 -5.67 -2.51
CA VAL A 12 5.21 -6.43 -1.78
C VAL A 12 4.95 -5.81 -0.40
N LEU A 13 5.99 -5.39 0.32
CA LEU A 13 5.85 -4.72 1.62
C LEU A 13 5.14 -3.38 1.49
N GLY A 14 5.53 -2.55 0.50
CA GLY A 14 4.88 -1.27 0.21
C GLY A 14 3.41 -1.44 -0.17
N GLN A 15 3.10 -2.42 -1.04
CA GLN A 15 1.73 -2.79 -1.39
C GLN A 15 0.90 -3.23 -0.19
N THR A 16 1.49 -4.07 0.68
CA THR A 16 0.83 -4.55 1.89
C THR A 16 0.55 -3.40 2.87
N ALA A 17 1.51 -2.49 3.05
CA ALA A 17 1.38 -1.32 3.92
C ALA A 17 0.25 -0.39 3.48
N VAL A 18 0.25 0.02 2.19
CA VAL A 18 -0.79 0.88 1.62
C VAL A 18 -2.13 0.16 1.61
N GLY A 19 -2.16 -1.13 1.25
CA GLY A 19 -3.36 -1.94 1.24
C GLY A 19 -4.03 -2.03 2.61
N ALA A 20 -3.27 -2.39 3.64
CA ALA A 20 -3.79 -2.50 5.01
C ALA A 20 -4.28 -1.15 5.54
N PHE A 21 -3.56 -0.07 5.21
CA PHE A 21 -4.00 1.28 5.50
C PHE A 21 -5.36 1.59 4.85
N LEU A 22 -5.48 1.41 3.54
CA LEU A 22 -6.68 1.75 2.78
C LEU A 22 -7.88 0.89 3.20
N VAL A 23 -7.73 -0.43 3.30
CA VAL A 23 -8.82 -1.35 3.64
C VAL A 23 -9.46 -0.98 4.98
N PHE A 24 -8.66 -0.63 5.98
CA PHE A 24 -9.19 -0.30 7.30
C PHE A 24 -9.60 1.16 7.47
N HIS A 25 -8.82 2.12 6.98
CA HIS A 25 -9.01 3.54 7.28
C HIS A 25 -9.95 4.26 6.30
N LEU A 26 -10.06 3.79 5.05
CA LEU A 26 -10.91 4.41 4.04
C LEU A 26 -12.40 4.48 4.44
N PRO A 27 -13.01 3.45 5.07
CA PRO A 27 -14.40 3.53 5.55
C PRO A 27 -14.65 4.70 6.52
N PHE A 28 -13.65 5.02 7.35
CA PHE A 28 -13.72 6.14 8.30
C PHE A 28 -13.62 7.49 7.58
N LEU A 29 -12.77 7.59 6.55
CA LEU A 29 -12.72 8.75 5.66
C LEU A 29 -14.04 8.98 4.93
N VAL A 30 -14.61 7.93 4.31
CA VAL A 30 -15.86 8.03 3.55
C VAL A 30 -17.03 8.43 4.43
N ARG A 31 -17.10 7.88 5.65
CA ARG A 31 -18.12 8.27 6.64
C ARG A 31 -17.81 9.61 7.31
N GLY A 32 -16.62 10.14 7.07
CA GLY A 32 -16.06 11.30 7.75
C GLY A 32 -15.98 11.13 9.26
N ARG A 33 -15.81 9.93 9.82
CA ARG A 33 -15.83 9.71 11.28
C ARG A 33 -14.51 9.15 11.76
N THR A 34 -14.07 9.55 12.94
CA THR A 34 -12.97 8.87 13.65
C THR A 34 -13.51 7.63 14.38
N PRO A 35 -12.65 6.65 14.72
CA PRO A 35 -13.06 5.46 15.43
C PRO A 35 -13.64 5.80 16.82
N TYR A 36 -14.71 5.10 17.19
CA TYR A 36 -15.19 5.09 18.58
C TYR A 36 -14.21 4.34 19.48
N ALA A 37 -14.35 4.48 20.80
CA ALA A 37 -13.38 3.99 21.79
C ALA A 37 -12.90 2.54 21.55
N GLY A 38 -13.81 1.63 21.21
CA GLY A 38 -13.49 0.21 20.93
C GLY A 38 -12.59 -0.05 19.72
N TRP A 39 -12.48 0.88 18.76
CA TRP A 39 -11.60 0.74 17.59
C TRP A 39 -10.30 1.54 17.68
N ARG A 40 -10.12 2.33 18.74
CA ARG A 40 -8.95 3.21 18.88
C ARG A 40 -7.64 2.41 18.88
N ALA A 41 -7.61 1.27 19.56
CA ALA A 41 -6.44 0.39 19.57
C ALA A 41 -6.12 -0.17 18.18
N THR A 42 -7.11 -0.78 17.51
CA THR A 42 -6.96 -1.34 16.15
C THR A 42 -6.50 -0.29 15.14
N TRP A 43 -7.05 0.92 15.23
CA TRP A 43 -6.64 2.07 14.43
C TRP A 43 -5.15 2.41 14.60
N LEU A 44 -4.70 2.57 15.84
CA LEU A 44 -3.30 2.90 16.13
C LEU A 44 -2.36 1.77 15.70
N VAL A 45 -2.74 0.51 15.95
CA VAL A 45 -1.94 -0.66 15.55
C VAL A 45 -1.81 -0.74 14.03
N LEU A 46 -2.88 -0.49 13.26
CA LEU A 46 -2.80 -0.53 11.79
C LEU A 46 -2.01 0.64 11.21
N LEU A 47 -2.07 1.84 11.80
CA LEU A 47 -1.18 2.94 11.42
C LEU A 47 0.27 2.61 11.71
N ALA A 48 0.57 2.09 12.90
CA ALA A 48 1.91 1.68 13.29
C ALA A 48 2.45 0.56 12.39
N LEU A 49 1.61 -0.43 12.05
CA LEU A 49 1.98 -1.52 11.15
C LEU A 49 2.23 -1.03 9.73
N ALA A 50 1.39 -0.15 9.19
CA ALA A 50 1.60 0.43 7.86
C ALA A 50 2.92 1.24 7.82
N LEU A 51 3.21 2.01 8.87
CA LEU A 51 4.48 2.75 9.00
C LEU A 51 5.68 1.78 9.09
N PHE A 52 5.57 0.73 9.91
CA PHE A 52 6.60 -0.29 10.07
C PHE A 52 6.90 -1.00 8.75
N LEU A 53 5.88 -1.51 8.07
CA LEU A 53 6.04 -2.22 6.79
C LEU A 53 6.66 -1.30 5.73
N SER A 54 6.25 -0.03 5.67
CA SER A 54 6.83 0.94 4.75
C SER A 54 8.29 1.25 5.10
N ALA A 55 8.62 1.40 6.38
CA ALA A 55 10.01 1.60 6.81
C ALA A 55 10.90 0.39 6.47
N VAL A 56 10.40 -0.83 6.68
CA VAL A 56 11.11 -2.05 6.28
C VAL A 56 11.26 -2.11 4.75
N ALA A 57 10.21 -1.77 3.99
CA ALA A 57 10.29 -1.69 2.54
C ALA A 57 11.42 -0.73 2.11
N ALA A 58 11.39 0.52 2.60
CA ALA A 58 12.39 1.54 2.33
C ALA A 58 13.80 1.05 2.67
N LEU A 59 14.00 0.44 3.85
CA LEU A 59 15.29 -0.12 4.26
C LEU A 59 15.77 -1.24 3.32
N VAL A 60 14.88 -2.16 2.96
CA VAL A 60 15.19 -3.27 2.06
C VAL A 60 15.58 -2.75 0.66
N SER A 61 15.00 -1.63 0.22
CA SER A 61 15.35 -0.99 -1.04
C SER A 61 16.84 -0.59 -1.13
N PHE A 62 17.53 -0.33 -0.02
CA PHE A 62 18.96 0.04 -0.09
C PHE A 62 19.87 -1.12 -0.53
N PHE A 63 19.46 -2.38 -0.35
CA PHE A 63 20.29 -3.54 -0.70
C PHE A 63 20.44 -3.76 -2.21
N HIS A 64 19.65 -3.08 -3.05
CA HIS A 64 19.85 -3.10 -4.51
C HIS A 64 20.59 -1.87 -5.05
N LEU A 65 20.88 -0.88 -4.20
CA LEU A 65 21.57 0.35 -4.62
C LEU A 65 23.08 0.14 -4.72
N ARG A 66 23.66 0.50 -5.88
CA ARG A 66 25.12 0.50 -6.05
C ARG A 66 25.82 1.62 -5.27
N HIS A 67 25.14 2.75 -5.06
CA HIS A 67 25.67 3.94 -4.38
C HIS A 67 24.62 4.58 -3.46
N PRO A 68 24.38 4.04 -2.25
CA PRO A 68 23.30 4.47 -1.36
C PRO A 68 23.39 5.96 -0.98
N TRP A 69 24.59 6.52 -0.84
CA TRP A 69 24.81 7.93 -0.53
C TRP A 69 24.27 8.92 -1.59
N ARG A 70 24.09 8.45 -2.84
CA ARG A 70 23.52 9.27 -3.93
C ARG A 70 21.99 9.31 -3.88
N ALA A 71 21.34 8.50 -3.04
CA ALA A 71 19.88 8.48 -2.90
C ALA A 71 19.29 9.85 -2.54
N ARG A 72 20.05 10.70 -1.82
CA ARG A 72 19.64 12.09 -1.49
C ARG A 72 19.32 12.96 -2.72
N PHE A 73 19.91 12.64 -3.87
CA PHE A 73 19.68 13.37 -5.11
C PHE A 73 18.52 12.80 -5.93
N VAL A 74 17.95 11.65 -5.56
CA VAL A 74 16.92 10.97 -6.36
C VAL A 74 15.66 11.83 -6.50
N LEU A 75 15.35 12.68 -5.54
CA LEU A 75 14.19 13.58 -5.62
C LEU A 75 14.38 14.76 -6.59
N SER A 76 15.60 15.02 -7.08
CA SER A 76 15.88 16.15 -7.99
C SER A 76 15.09 16.09 -9.31
N ASN A 77 14.73 14.89 -9.77
CA ASN A 77 14.04 14.65 -11.03
C ASN A 77 12.57 14.20 -10.88
N TRP A 78 11.90 14.55 -9.78
CA TRP A 78 10.52 14.11 -9.50
C TRP A 78 9.48 14.47 -10.58
N ARG A 79 9.73 15.51 -11.38
CA ARG A 79 8.85 15.90 -12.49
C ARG A 79 8.91 14.92 -13.67
N ALA A 80 10.05 14.32 -13.94
CA ALA A 80 10.29 13.48 -15.11
C ALA A 80 10.32 11.97 -14.77
N SER A 81 10.87 11.61 -13.61
CA SER A 81 11.15 10.22 -13.25
C SER A 81 10.05 9.61 -12.38
N TRP A 82 9.49 8.48 -12.82
CA TRP A 82 8.57 7.68 -12.02
C TRP A 82 9.24 7.09 -10.77
N LEU A 83 10.53 6.78 -10.84
CA LEU A 83 11.30 6.31 -9.68
C LEU A 83 11.42 7.42 -8.62
N SER A 84 11.64 8.66 -9.05
CA SER A 84 11.68 9.81 -8.13
C SER A 84 10.31 10.07 -7.50
N ARG A 85 9.22 9.88 -8.25
CA ARG A 85 7.84 9.97 -7.74
C ARG A 85 7.54 8.86 -6.74
N GLU A 86 7.97 7.63 -7.01
CA GLU A 86 7.81 6.49 -6.11
C GLU A 86 8.40 6.78 -4.74
N ILE A 87 9.69 7.17 -4.68
CA ILE A 87 10.36 7.49 -3.42
C ILE A 87 9.71 8.70 -2.73
N LEU A 88 9.32 9.74 -3.50
CA LEU A 88 8.61 10.89 -2.94
C LEU A 88 7.31 10.49 -2.25
N PHE A 89 6.48 9.68 -2.92
CA PHE A 89 5.17 9.30 -2.41
C PHE A 89 5.25 8.23 -1.32
N GLU A 90 6.27 7.37 -1.32
CA GLU A 90 6.56 6.49 -0.19
C GLU A 90 6.89 7.30 1.07
N LEU A 91 7.83 8.25 0.97
CA LEU A 91 8.22 9.09 2.11
C LEU A 91 7.05 9.96 2.59
N ALA A 92 6.25 10.50 1.66
CA ALA A 92 5.05 11.24 1.99
C ALA A 92 4.02 10.36 2.70
N PHE A 93 3.78 9.15 2.22
CA PHE A 93 2.89 8.17 2.86
C PHE A 93 3.36 7.88 4.28
N MET A 94 4.64 7.54 4.48
CA MET A 94 5.21 7.28 5.80
C MET A 94 5.05 8.46 6.75
N GLY A 95 5.41 9.67 6.30
CA GLY A 95 5.31 10.89 7.12
C GLY A 95 3.87 11.20 7.52
N LEU A 96 2.92 11.05 6.60
CA LEU A 96 1.50 11.33 6.85
C LEU A 96 0.81 10.24 7.69
N VAL A 97 1.22 8.98 7.56
CA VAL A 97 0.79 7.88 8.45
C VAL A 97 1.32 8.12 9.87
N ALA A 98 2.60 8.47 10.01
CA ALA A 98 3.20 8.80 11.30
C ALA A 98 2.50 9.99 11.96
N ALA A 99 2.24 11.06 11.20
CA ALA A 99 1.48 12.22 11.67
C ALA A 99 0.06 11.82 12.09
N SER A 100 -0.64 11.02 11.28
CA SER A 100 -1.99 10.52 11.59
C SER A 100 -2.02 9.67 12.87
N GLY A 101 -1.00 8.84 13.09
CA GLY A 101 -0.85 8.01 14.29
C GLY A 101 -0.55 8.85 15.52
N TRP A 102 0.35 9.83 15.40
CA TRP A 102 0.68 10.76 16.47
C TRP A 102 -0.53 11.62 16.88
N LEU A 103 -1.24 12.19 15.90
CA LEU A 103 -2.48 12.94 16.14
C LEU A 103 -3.50 12.07 16.88
N ALA A 104 -3.73 10.85 16.39
CA ALA A 104 -4.66 9.93 17.02
C ALA A 104 -4.22 9.60 18.47
N TRP A 105 -2.94 9.31 18.70
CA TRP A 105 -2.39 8.98 20.02
C TRP A 105 -2.47 10.14 21.02
N ALA A 106 -2.09 11.36 20.60
CA ALA A 106 -2.07 12.56 21.43
C ALA A 106 -3.47 13.00 21.93
N GLY A 107 -4.55 12.45 21.38
CA GLY A 107 -5.90 12.58 21.93
C GLY A 107 -6.57 13.94 21.71
N ALA A 108 -5.95 14.86 20.96
CA ALA A 108 -6.44 16.23 20.78
C ALA A 108 -6.47 16.80 19.33
N PRO A 109 -6.46 16.03 18.22
CA PRO A 109 -6.69 16.62 16.91
C PRO A 109 -8.17 16.94 16.75
N SER A 110 -8.49 18.09 16.15
CA SER A 110 -9.85 18.27 15.63
C SER A 110 -10.14 17.14 14.64
N ARG A 111 -11.37 16.62 14.65
CA ARG A 111 -11.80 15.55 13.73
C ARG A 111 -11.41 15.86 12.28
N THR A 112 -11.54 17.12 11.88
CA THR A 112 -11.15 17.61 10.55
C THR A 112 -9.67 17.41 10.26
N VAL A 113 -8.79 17.76 11.20
CA VAL A 113 -7.33 17.59 11.05
C VAL A 113 -6.96 16.11 10.95
N GLN A 114 -7.54 15.25 11.79
CA GLN A 114 -7.30 13.81 11.73
C GLN A 114 -7.71 13.22 10.38
N LEU A 115 -8.88 13.58 9.87
CA LEU A 115 -9.38 13.08 8.59
C LEU A 115 -8.60 13.67 7.40
N ALA A 116 -8.17 14.93 7.48
CA ALA A 116 -7.33 15.54 6.45
C ALA A 116 -5.95 14.86 6.36
N ALA A 117 -5.30 14.61 7.50
CA ALA A 117 -4.03 13.89 7.55
C ALA A 117 -4.16 12.47 6.98
N LEU A 118 -5.24 11.77 7.35
CA LEU A 118 -5.53 10.42 6.88
C LEU A 118 -5.87 10.37 5.38
N ALA A 119 -6.62 11.36 4.87
CA ALA A 119 -6.91 11.49 3.45
C ALA A 119 -5.64 11.78 2.63
N ALA A 120 -4.79 12.68 3.12
CA ALA A 120 -3.50 12.97 2.52
C ALA A 120 -2.61 11.71 2.51
N ALA A 121 -2.56 10.96 3.61
CA ALA A 121 -1.85 9.68 3.67
C ALA A 121 -2.39 8.69 2.63
N GLY A 122 -3.71 8.50 2.56
CA GLY A 122 -4.33 7.62 1.57
C GLY A 122 -3.99 8.01 0.14
N LEU A 123 -4.05 9.31 -0.18
CA LEU A 123 -3.67 9.83 -1.50
C LEU A 123 -2.19 9.57 -1.81
N ALA A 124 -1.29 9.83 -0.86
CA ALA A 124 0.13 9.56 -1.02
C ALA A 124 0.39 8.06 -1.27
N GLY A 125 -0.26 7.17 -0.52
CA GLY A 125 -0.17 5.72 -0.72
C GLY A 125 -0.67 5.28 -2.11
N VAL A 126 -1.78 5.84 -2.58
CA VAL A 126 -2.26 5.56 -3.95
C VAL A 126 -1.28 6.06 -5.01
N LEU A 127 -0.73 7.27 -4.85
CA LEU A 127 0.26 7.82 -5.78
C LEU A 127 1.58 7.04 -5.77
N PHE A 128 1.95 6.46 -4.63
CA PHE A 128 3.06 5.51 -4.51
C PHE A 128 2.79 4.24 -5.33
N LEU A 129 1.61 3.61 -5.18
CA LEU A 129 1.22 2.45 -5.99
C LEU A 129 1.17 2.77 -7.50
N VAL A 130 0.66 3.95 -7.87
CA VAL A 130 0.65 4.39 -9.27
C VAL A 130 2.07 4.54 -9.81
N SER A 131 2.99 5.08 -9.01
CA SER A 131 4.39 5.24 -9.41
C SER A 131 5.06 3.89 -9.63
N MET A 132 4.83 2.93 -8.72
CA MET A 132 5.22 1.53 -8.89
C MET A 132 4.70 0.96 -10.20
N ILE A 133 3.38 1.01 -10.45
CA ILE A 133 2.76 0.49 -11.68
C ILE A 133 3.45 1.08 -12.92
N LYS A 134 3.72 2.39 -12.93
CA LYS A 134 4.31 3.07 -14.08
C LYS A 134 5.76 2.64 -14.36
N LEU A 135 6.51 2.22 -13.35
CA LEU A 135 7.86 1.65 -13.55
C LEU A 135 7.84 0.29 -14.27
N TYR A 136 6.76 -0.47 -14.12
CA TYR A 136 6.61 -1.79 -14.76
C TYR A 136 5.88 -1.73 -16.11
N THR A 137 5.23 -0.62 -16.46
CA THR A 137 4.55 -0.44 -17.77
C THR A 137 5.48 0.12 -18.85
N LEU A 138 6.64 -0.49 -19.07
CA LEU A 138 7.58 -0.08 -20.11
C LEU A 138 7.24 -0.75 -21.46
N PRO A 139 7.31 -0.03 -22.60
CA PRO A 139 7.04 -0.60 -23.93
C PRO A 139 7.94 -1.80 -24.27
N THR A 140 9.15 -1.82 -23.71
CA THR A 140 10.20 -2.83 -23.91
C THR A 140 9.94 -4.15 -23.18
N LEU A 141 8.92 -4.24 -22.32
CA LEU A 141 8.57 -5.46 -21.59
C LEU A 141 7.16 -5.95 -21.99
N PRO A 142 7.02 -6.74 -23.06
CA PRO A 142 5.73 -7.21 -23.57
C PRO A 142 4.87 -7.93 -22.53
N ALA A 143 5.50 -8.66 -21.59
CA ALA A 143 4.82 -9.40 -20.54
C ALA A 143 3.93 -8.51 -19.64
N TRP A 144 4.28 -7.23 -19.50
CA TRP A 144 3.60 -6.25 -18.64
C TRP A 144 2.67 -5.30 -19.40
N ARG A 145 2.44 -5.54 -20.70
CA ARG A 145 1.50 -4.76 -21.53
C ARG A 145 0.03 -5.01 -21.11
N GLY A 146 -0.87 -4.16 -21.59
CA GLY A 146 -2.33 -4.40 -21.47
C GLY A 146 -2.93 -4.24 -20.08
N GLY A 147 -2.28 -3.48 -19.18
CA GLY A 147 -2.81 -3.23 -17.83
C GLY A 147 -2.52 -4.32 -16.80
N ARG A 148 -1.74 -5.35 -17.16
CA ARG A 148 -1.33 -6.44 -16.25
C ARG A 148 -0.62 -5.92 -15.00
N ALA A 149 0.32 -4.99 -15.15
CA ALA A 149 0.97 -4.36 -13.99
C ALA A 149 -0.05 -3.68 -13.07
N SER A 150 -0.95 -2.88 -13.63
CA SER A 150 -1.99 -2.19 -12.85
C SER A 150 -2.88 -3.15 -12.07
N VAL A 151 -3.37 -4.21 -12.73
CA VAL A 151 -4.24 -5.21 -12.10
C VAL A 151 -3.49 -5.97 -11.02
N SER A 152 -2.31 -6.53 -11.34
CA SER A 152 -1.54 -7.33 -10.38
C SER A 152 -1.12 -6.51 -9.16
N PHE A 153 -0.64 -5.28 -9.34
CA PHE A 153 -0.20 -4.44 -8.22
C PHE A 153 -1.37 -4.02 -7.33
N THR A 154 -2.51 -3.68 -7.94
CA THR A 154 -3.72 -3.32 -7.19
C THR A 154 -4.28 -4.52 -6.42
N LEU A 155 -4.36 -5.69 -7.08
CA LEU A 155 -4.83 -6.92 -6.42
C LEU A 155 -3.91 -7.33 -5.27
N THR A 156 -2.59 -7.28 -5.45
CA THR A 156 -1.65 -7.61 -4.37
C THR A 156 -1.84 -6.67 -3.18
N ALA A 157 -1.95 -5.35 -3.42
CA ALA A 157 -2.19 -4.40 -2.34
C ALA A 157 -3.51 -4.68 -1.62
N LEU A 158 -4.61 -4.90 -2.34
CA LEU A 158 -5.92 -5.15 -1.73
C LEU A 158 -5.99 -6.51 -1.02
N VAL A 159 -5.45 -7.58 -1.60
CA VAL A 159 -5.47 -8.93 -1.04
C VAL A 159 -4.62 -8.99 0.22
N LEU A 160 -3.35 -8.60 0.15
CA LEU A 160 -2.45 -8.64 1.31
C LEU A 160 -2.90 -7.63 2.37
N GLY A 161 -3.36 -6.45 1.95
CA GLY A 161 -3.93 -5.46 2.83
C GLY A 161 -5.16 -5.96 3.59
N ALA A 162 -6.08 -6.64 2.92
CA ALA A 162 -7.27 -7.24 3.53
C ALA A 162 -6.91 -8.34 4.52
N LEU A 163 -5.98 -9.24 4.15
CA LEU A 163 -5.53 -10.32 5.04
C LEU A 163 -4.82 -9.78 6.30
N VAL A 164 -3.96 -8.79 6.14
CA VAL A 164 -3.27 -8.15 7.28
C VAL A 164 -4.26 -7.37 8.15
N ALA A 165 -5.16 -6.60 7.55
CA ALA A 165 -6.20 -5.89 8.29
C ALA A 165 -7.08 -6.87 9.08
N GLU A 166 -7.52 -7.98 8.47
CA GLU A 166 -8.29 -9.03 9.14
C GLU A 166 -7.55 -9.60 10.35
N ALA A 167 -6.28 -9.96 10.16
CA ALA A 167 -5.45 -10.54 11.22
C ALA A 167 -5.33 -9.56 12.41
N VAL A 168 -5.09 -8.28 12.15
CA VAL A 168 -4.99 -7.26 13.20
C VAL A 168 -6.34 -6.99 13.87
N ILE A 169 -7.43 -6.90 13.09
CA ILE A 169 -8.78 -6.71 13.63
C ILE A 169 -9.12 -7.86 14.58
N ARG A 170 -8.91 -9.11 14.17
CA ARG A 170 -9.18 -10.28 15.01
C ARG A 170 -8.31 -10.31 16.27
N ALA A 171 -7.03 -9.94 16.14
CA ALA A 171 -6.09 -9.94 17.26
C ALA A 171 -6.36 -8.82 18.28
N VAL A 172 -6.83 -7.65 17.83
CA VAL A 172 -6.96 -6.45 18.67
C VAL A 172 -8.41 -6.16 19.09
N ALA A 173 -9.35 -6.20 18.14
CA ALA A 173 -10.77 -5.95 18.40
C ALA A 173 -11.57 -7.22 18.71
N GLY A 174 -11.00 -8.39 18.40
CA GLY A 174 -11.61 -9.70 18.64
C GLY A 174 -12.30 -10.29 17.39
N PRO A 175 -12.55 -11.61 17.37
CA PRO A 175 -13.26 -12.27 16.26
C PRO A 175 -14.67 -11.70 16.08
N GLY A 176 -15.08 -11.46 14.83
CA GLY A 176 -16.43 -10.95 14.52
C GLY A 176 -16.66 -9.46 14.81
N ALA A 177 -15.63 -8.73 15.25
CA ALA A 177 -15.73 -7.29 15.49
C ALA A 177 -16.06 -6.48 14.22
N PHE A 178 -15.63 -6.98 13.05
CA PHE A 178 -15.96 -6.40 11.76
C PHE A 178 -17.00 -7.27 11.04
N SER A 179 -18.05 -6.65 10.51
CA SER A 179 -19.17 -7.38 9.88
C SER A 179 -18.83 -7.98 8.52
N VAL A 180 -17.72 -7.54 7.91
CA VAL A 180 -17.25 -8.04 6.62
C VAL A 180 -16.07 -8.96 6.88
N ASP A 181 -16.13 -10.19 6.38
CA ASP A 181 -14.97 -11.08 6.41
C ASP A 181 -13.98 -10.67 5.32
N LEU A 182 -12.89 -9.99 5.72
CA LEU A 182 -11.89 -9.51 4.78
C LEU A 182 -11.05 -10.65 4.19
N ALA A 183 -10.98 -11.83 4.83
CA ALA A 183 -10.33 -13.00 4.24
C ALA A 183 -11.19 -13.59 3.12
N ALA A 184 -12.52 -13.60 3.27
CA ALA A 184 -13.43 -13.95 2.18
C ALA A 184 -13.33 -12.95 1.02
N VAL A 185 -13.25 -11.64 1.30
CA VAL A 185 -12.99 -10.62 0.28
C VAL A 185 -11.67 -10.88 -0.45
N ALA A 186 -10.60 -11.18 0.27
CA ALA A 186 -9.30 -11.52 -0.31
C ALA A 186 -9.39 -12.75 -1.22
N ALA A 187 -10.12 -13.81 -0.80
CA ALA A 187 -10.32 -15.00 -1.62
C ALA A 187 -11.07 -14.70 -2.92
N VAL A 188 -12.11 -13.87 -2.87
CA VAL A 188 -12.84 -13.41 -4.07
C VAL A 188 -11.93 -12.61 -5.00
N LEU A 189 -11.11 -11.70 -4.46
CA LEU A 189 -10.16 -10.92 -5.25
C LEU A 189 -9.09 -11.80 -5.90
N ILE A 190 -8.61 -12.84 -5.21
CA ILE A 190 -7.69 -13.84 -5.77
C ILE A 190 -8.37 -14.60 -6.92
N ALA A 191 -9.59 -15.09 -6.73
CA ALA A 191 -10.34 -15.80 -7.77
C ALA A 191 -10.58 -14.90 -8.99
N ALA A 192 -10.98 -13.64 -8.78
CA ALA A 192 -11.14 -12.66 -9.84
C ALA A 192 -9.82 -12.39 -10.58
N GLY A 193 -8.70 -12.30 -9.86
CA GLY A 193 -7.36 -12.16 -10.43
C GLY A 193 -6.95 -13.35 -11.29
N ILE A 194 -7.24 -14.58 -10.86
CA ILE A 194 -6.97 -15.81 -11.63
C ILE A 194 -7.80 -15.82 -12.91
N VAL A 195 -9.11 -15.54 -12.82
CA VAL A 195 -10.01 -15.47 -13.99
C VAL A 195 -9.52 -14.42 -14.99
N TRP A 196 -9.17 -13.23 -14.51
CA TRP A 196 -8.61 -12.17 -15.33
C TRP A 196 -7.31 -12.62 -16.03
N ALA A 197 -6.39 -13.24 -15.30
CA ALA A 197 -5.12 -13.71 -15.84
C ALA A 197 -5.33 -14.79 -16.93
N VAL A 198 -6.30 -15.70 -16.76
CA VAL A 198 -6.64 -16.71 -17.76
C VAL A 198 -7.20 -16.06 -19.04
N ILE A 199 -8.11 -15.09 -18.90
CA ILE A 199 -8.70 -14.39 -20.05
C ILE A 199 -7.62 -13.62 -20.81
N GLU A 200 -6.78 -12.87 -20.10
CA GLU A 200 -5.73 -12.06 -20.70
C GLU A 200 -4.57 -12.92 -21.24
N GLY A 201 -4.34 -14.11 -20.71
CA GLY A 201 -3.35 -15.07 -21.21
C GLY A 201 -3.72 -15.62 -22.60
N ARG A 202 -5.00 -15.87 -22.86
CA ARG A 202 -5.50 -16.35 -24.16
C ARG A 202 -5.26 -15.37 -25.30
N ARG A 203 -5.14 -14.06 -25.02
CA ARG A 203 -4.88 -13.02 -26.03
C ARG A 203 -3.48 -13.09 -26.64
N TRP A 204 -2.56 -13.86 -26.04
CA TRP A 204 -1.16 -13.94 -26.45
C TRP A 204 -0.69 -15.37 -26.76
N ALA A 205 -1.61 -16.34 -26.80
CA ALA A 205 -1.29 -17.68 -27.25
C ALA A 205 -1.07 -17.67 -28.78
N PRO A 206 0.02 -18.25 -29.30
CA PRO A 206 0.14 -18.47 -30.75
C PRO A 206 -0.99 -19.40 -31.18
N GLY A 207 -1.77 -18.95 -32.17
CA GLY A 207 -2.88 -19.70 -32.76
C GLY A 207 -2.43 -20.87 -33.62
#